data_AF-A0A258H5G4-F1
#
_entry.id   AF-A0A258H5G4-F1
#
_cell.length_a   1.000
_cell.length_b   1.000
_cell.length_c   1.000
_cell.angle_alpha   90.00
_cell.angle_beta   90.00
_cell.angle_gamma   90.00
#
_symmetry.space_group_name_H-M   'P 1'
#
loop_
_entity.id
_entity.type
_entity.pdbx_description
1 polymer ?
#
loop_
_entity_poly.entity_id
_entity_poly.type
_entity_poly.pdbx_seq_one_letter_code
_entity_poly.pdbx_strand_id
1 'polypeptide(L)'
;MAESLSIPVAAQRDPSAINMASIWIAEQGLHCNFKVGVYAGRPDVDEAQAWGAILADLVRHISSALITSEGVQETHEGMVHRIWTAFHEELSKPNAPAPGAQLGGGSQV
;
A
#
# COMPACT_ATOMS: atom_id res chain seq x y z
N MET A 1 -6.90 -13.91 -17.15
CA MET A 1 -7.24 -13.65 -15.74
C MET A 1 -6.11 -12.85 -15.14
N ALA A 2 -6.37 -11.86 -14.29
CA ALA A 2 -5.31 -11.09 -13.63
C ALA A 2 -4.55 -11.98 -12.65
N GLU A 3 -3.24 -11.82 -12.55
CA GLU A 3 -2.42 -12.47 -11.52
C GLU A 3 -2.79 -11.90 -10.14
N SER A 4 -3.01 -12.77 -9.16
CA SER A 4 -3.44 -12.39 -7.81
C SER A 4 -2.49 -12.98 -6.78
N LEU A 5 -2.05 -12.14 -5.84
CA LEU A 5 -1.24 -12.58 -4.71
C LEU A 5 -2.08 -13.44 -3.76
N SER A 6 -1.48 -14.50 -3.23
CA SER A 6 -2.11 -15.32 -2.20
C SER A 6 -2.35 -14.51 -0.93
N ILE A 7 -3.50 -14.70 -0.29
CA ILE A 7 -3.79 -14.09 1.01
C ILE A 7 -2.69 -14.48 2.02
N PRO A 8 -2.10 -13.54 2.77
CA PRO A 8 -1.10 -13.87 3.78
C PRO A 8 -1.62 -14.90 4.79
N VAL A 9 -0.78 -15.86 5.19
CA VAL A 9 -1.17 -16.95 6.12
C VAL A 9 -1.73 -16.40 7.44
N ALA A 10 -1.19 -15.28 7.93
CA ALA A 10 -1.72 -14.59 9.11
C ALA A 10 -3.18 -14.14 8.92
N ALA A 11 -3.49 -13.53 7.76
CA ALA A 11 -4.84 -13.09 7.42
C ALA A 11 -5.80 -14.26 7.17
N GLN A 12 -5.30 -15.41 6.68
CA GLN A 12 -6.14 -16.63 6.55
C GLN A 12 -6.54 -17.21 7.90
N ARG A 13 -5.72 -17.03 8.94
CA ARG A 13 -5.93 -17.60 10.29
C ARG A 13 -6.71 -16.69 11.23
N ASP A 14 -6.83 -15.41 10.89
CA ASP A 14 -7.48 -14.40 11.71
C ASP A 14 -8.84 -14.02 11.09
N PRO A 15 -9.97 -14.45 11.69
CA PRO A 15 -11.31 -14.10 11.22
C PRO A 15 -11.61 -12.60 11.26
N SER A 16 -10.82 -11.81 11.99
CA SER A 16 -10.94 -10.35 12.07
C SER A 16 -10.04 -9.61 11.08
N ALA A 17 -9.26 -10.33 10.27
CA ALA A 17 -8.36 -9.72 9.29
C ALA A 17 -9.12 -8.86 8.28
N ILE A 18 -8.56 -7.69 7.98
CA ILE A 18 -9.11 -6.73 7.03
C ILE A 18 -8.11 -6.54 5.89
N ASN A 19 -8.55 -6.77 4.65
CA ASN A 19 -7.80 -6.32 3.48
C ASN A 19 -7.95 -4.79 3.38
N MET A 20 -6.88 -4.07 3.67
CA MET A 20 -6.84 -2.61 3.68
C MET A 20 -6.65 -2.01 2.28
N ALA A 21 -5.78 -2.61 1.49
CA ALA A 21 -5.44 -2.12 0.16
C ALA A 21 -5.06 -3.28 -0.76
N SER A 22 -5.31 -3.10 -2.05
CA SER A 22 -4.83 -4.00 -3.09
C SER A 22 -4.41 -3.17 -4.29
N ILE A 23 -3.25 -3.51 -4.87
CA ILE A 23 -2.54 -2.71 -5.86
C ILE A 23 -2.26 -3.59 -7.08
N TRP A 24 -2.50 -3.05 -8.27
CA TRP A 24 -2.26 -3.73 -9.54
C TRP A 24 -1.61 -2.77 -10.54
N ILE A 25 -0.77 -3.33 -11.40
CA ILE A 25 -0.33 -2.67 -12.63
C ILE A 25 -1.18 -3.23 -13.77
N ALA A 26 -2.06 -2.40 -14.31
CA ALA A 26 -2.97 -2.75 -15.39
C ALA A 26 -3.17 -1.53 -16.31
N GLU A 27 -3.49 -1.75 -17.59
CA GLU A 27 -3.78 -0.65 -18.54
C GLU A 27 -2.72 0.47 -18.59
N GLN A 28 -1.43 0.12 -18.40
CA GLN A 28 -0.30 1.08 -18.33
C GLN A 28 -0.36 2.05 -17.13
N GLY A 29 -1.16 1.75 -16.12
CA GLY A 29 -1.34 2.55 -14.92
C GLY A 29 -1.34 1.73 -13.63
N LEU A 30 -1.35 2.47 -12.52
CA LEU A 30 -1.54 1.93 -11.18
C LEU A 30 -3.04 1.88 -10.88
N HIS A 31 -3.58 0.70 -10.61
CA HIS A 31 -4.96 0.54 -10.16
C HIS A 31 -4.96 0.09 -8.72
N CYS A 32 -5.75 0.76 -7.87
CA CYS A 32 -5.76 0.48 -6.44
C CYS A 32 -7.19 0.46 -5.90
N ASN A 33 -7.44 -0.51 -5.01
CA ASN A 33 -8.61 -0.50 -4.14
C ASN A 33 -8.15 -0.19 -2.72
N PHE A 34 -8.82 0.75 -2.06
CA PHE A 34 -8.54 1.13 -0.68
C PHE A 34 -9.80 1.02 0.16
N LYS A 35 -9.68 0.44 1.36
CA LYS A 35 -10.75 0.41 2.35
C LYS A 35 -10.56 1.55 3.35
N VAL A 36 -11.09 2.73 3.00
CA VAL A 36 -11.11 3.92 3.86
C VAL A 36 -12.34 3.87 4.77
N GLY A 37 -12.25 4.48 5.96
CA GLY A 37 -13.31 4.50 6.97
C GLY A 37 -13.27 3.31 7.93
N VAL A 38 -12.21 2.49 7.88
CA VAL A 38 -12.03 1.34 8.82
C VAL A 38 -11.88 1.84 10.26
N TYR A 39 -11.31 3.02 10.43
CA TYR A 39 -11.10 3.65 11.73
C TYR A 39 -12.23 4.62 12.11
N ALA A 40 -13.27 4.73 11.29
CA ALA A 40 -14.42 5.59 11.59
C ALA A 40 -15.09 5.16 12.91
N GLY A 41 -15.28 6.12 13.82
CA GLY A 41 -15.85 5.85 15.15
C GLY A 41 -14.84 5.42 16.21
N ARG A 42 -13.53 5.38 15.90
CA ARG A 42 -12.46 5.29 16.90
C ARG A 42 -11.97 6.70 17.23
N PRO A 43 -12.31 7.27 18.41
CA PRO A 43 -11.94 8.65 18.75
C PRO A 43 -10.44 8.84 18.99
N ASP A 44 -9.71 7.75 19.18
CA ASP A 44 -8.28 7.69 19.48
C ASP A 44 -7.40 7.49 18.25
N VAL A 45 -7.99 7.30 17.06
CA VAL A 45 -7.25 6.99 15.83
C VAL A 45 -7.53 8.02 14.74
N ASP A 46 -6.52 8.81 14.38
CA ASP A 46 -6.51 9.54 13.12
C ASP A 46 -6.21 8.56 11.97
N GLU A 47 -7.16 8.39 11.06
CA GLU A 47 -7.03 7.49 9.92
C GLU A 47 -5.87 7.89 9.00
N ALA A 48 -5.57 9.19 8.84
CA ALA A 48 -4.42 9.62 8.04
C ALA A 48 -3.10 9.18 8.69
N GLN A 49 -3.00 9.30 10.02
CA GLN A 49 -1.85 8.80 10.78
C GLN A 49 -1.73 7.28 10.68
N ALA A 50 -2.85 6.55 10.75
CA ALA A 50 -2.86 5.09 10.59
C ALA A 50 -2.36 4.67 9.20
N TRP A 51 -2.82 5.34 8.14
CA TRP A 51 -2.31 5.12 6.78
C TRP A 51 -0.81 5.44 6.67
N GLY A 52 -0.34 6.50 7.32
CA GLY A 52 1.08 6.82 7.39
C GLY A 52 1.92 5.69 8.01
N ALA A 53 1.42 5.08 9.10
CA ALA A 53 2.08 3.93 9.73
C ALA A 53 2.09 2.70 8.81
N ILE A 54 0.97 2.41 8.14
CA ILE A 54 0.86 1.30 7.16
C ILE A 54 1.87 1.48 6.03
N LEU A 55 1.97 2.69 5.46
CA LEU A 55 2.92 2.98 4.38
C LEU A 55 4.36 2.83 4.83
N ALA A 56 4.70 3.28 6.04
CA ALA A 56 6.04 3.12 6.58
C ALA A 56 6.43 1.64 6.72
N ASP A 57 5.52 0.79 7.23
CA ASP A 57 5.75 -0.65 7.33
C ASP A 57 5.85 -1.33 5.95
N LEU A 58 5.04 -0.90 4.98
CA LEU A 58 5.14 -1.39 3.61
C LEU A 58 6.51 -1.08 3.00
N VAL A 59 7.01 0.15 3.15
CA VAL A 59 8.34 0.54 2.69
C VAL A 59 9.41 -0.34 3.31
N ARG A 60 9.36 -0.59 4.63
CA ARG A 60 10.33 -1.48 5.31
C ARG A 60 10.32 -2.89 4.72
N HIS A 61 9.14 -3.46 4.48
CA HIS A 61 9.02 -4.80 3.90
C HIS A 61 9.50 -4.87 2.46
N ILE A 62 9.17 -3.88 1.63
CA ILE A 62 9.65 -3.80 0.24
C ILE A 62 11.18 -3.68 0.23
N SER A 63 11.76 -2.83 1.08
CA SER A 63 13.21 -2.69 1.19
C SER A 63 13.88 -4.03 1.54
N SER A 64 13.35 -4.76 2.53
CA SER A 64 13.88 -6.08 2.90
C SER A 64 13.76 -7.09 1.74
N ALA A 65 12.64 -7.06 1.01
CA ALA A 65 12.42 -7.95 -0.13
C ALA A 65 13.42 -7.67 -1.26
N LEU A 66 13.58 -6.40 -1.66
CA LEU A 66 14.49 -5.99 -2.75
C LEU A 66 15.95 -6.33 -2.46
N ILE A 67 16.42 -6.04 -1.25
CA ILE A 67 17.79 -6.38 -0.83
C ILE A 67 18.01 -7.89 -0.93
N THR A 68 17.02 -8.68 -0.51
CA THR A 68 17.12 -10.15 -0.51
C THR A 68 17.01 -10.74 -1.92
N SER A 69 16.14 -10.20 -2.78
CA SER A 69 15.87 -10.75 -4.11
C SER A 69 16.93 -10.39 -5.14
N GLU A 70 17.49 -9.19 -5.07
CA GLU A 70 18.44 -8.69 -6.05
C GLU A 70 19.92 -8.97 -5.67
N GLY A 71 20.17 -9.50 -4.45
CA GLY A 71 21.53 -9.78 -3.96
C GLY A 71 22.40 -8.52 -3.84
N VAL A 72 21.76 -7.34 -3.76
CA VAL A 72 22.43 -6.06 -3.71
C VAL A 72 23.08 -5.87 -2.34
N GLN A 73 24.33 -5.40 -2.31
CA GLN A 73 25.01 -4.97 -1.08
C GLN A 73 24.55 -3.56 -0.68
N GLU A 74 23.26 -3.42 -0.38
CA GLU A 74 22.65 -2.17 0.09
C GLU A 74 22.17 -2.34 1.54
N THR A 75 22.27 -1.28 2.34
CA THR A 75 21.73 -1.31 3.70
C THR A 75 20.21 -1.13 3.68
N HIS A 76 19.53 -1.66 4.69
CA HIS A 76 18.08 -1.45 4.81
C HIS A 76 17.72 0.04 4.86
N GLU A 77 18.48 0.83 5.61
CA GLU A 77 18.32 2.29 5.70
C GLU A 77 18.53 2.98 4.35
N GLY A 78 19.58 2.61 3.61
CA GLY A 78 19.85 3.14 2.27
C GLY A 78 18.71 2.84 1.29
N MET A 79 18.18 1.63 1.32
CA MET A 79 17.04 1.25 0.48
C MET A 79 15.75 1.98 0.87
N VAL A 80 15.46 2.12 2.17
CA VAL A 80 14.32 2.92 2.67
C VAL A 80 14.44 4.36 2.20
N HIS A 81 15.64 4.95 2.31
CA HIS A 81 15.90 6.32 1.87
C HIS A 81 15.67 6.49 0.36
N ARG A 82 16.14 5.54 -0.46
CA ARG A 82 15.92 5.55 -1.92
C ARG A 82 14.43 5.51 -2.27
N ILE A 83 13.66 4.62 -1.63
CA ILE A 83 12.20 4.53 -1.84
C ILE A 83 11.52 5.84 -1.41
N TRP A 84 11.89 6.38 -0.24
CA TRP A 84 11.35 7.65 0.26
C TRP A 84 11.62 8.82 -0.69
N THR A 85 12.84 8.95 -1.20
CA THR A 85 13.22 10.01 -2.13
C THR A 85 12.40 9.92 -3.42
N ALA A 86 12.28 8.73 -4.02
CA ALA A 86 11.47 8.54 -5.23
C ALA A 86 9.98 8.82 -4.97
N PHE A 87 9.44 8.39 -3.83
CA PHE A 87 8.06 8.66 -3.42
C PHE A 87 7.79 10.17 -3.26
N HIS A 88 8.70 10.89 -2.58
CA HIS A 88 8.55 12.32 -2.36
C HIS A 88 8.67 13.12 -3.67
N GLU A 89 9.57 12.73 -4.57
CA GLU A 89 9.67 13.31 -5.90
C GLU A 89 8.38 13.14 -6.70
N GLU A 90 7.76 11.95 -6.65
CA GLU A 90 6.48 11.69 -7.30
C GLU A 90 5.35 12.56 -6.72
N LEU A 91 5.24 12.65 -5.39
CA LEU A 91 4.24 13.49 -4.72
C LEU A 91 4.43 14.98 -4.99
N SER A 92 5.65 15.41 -5.34
CA SER A 92 5.96 16.81 -5.63
C SER A 92 5.54 17.22 -7.05
N LYS A 93 5.16 16.27 -7.91
CA LYS A 93 4.66 16.57 -9.26
C LYS A 93 3.27 17.20 -9.17
N PRO A 94 2.92 18.17 -10.04
CA PRO A 94 1.58 18.75 -10.07
C PRO A 94 0.53 17.65 -10.25
N ASN A 95 -0.50 17.62 -9.39
CA ASN A 95 -1.55 16.59 -9.35
C ASN A 95 -2.14 16.31 -10.74
N ALA A 96 -1.65 15.25 -11.39
CA ALA A 96 -2.46 14.51 -12.33
C ALA A 96 -3.45 13.69 -11.50
N PRO A 97 -4.75 13.64 -11.84
CA PRO A 97 -5.68 12.76 -11.15
C PRO A 97 -5.13 11.34 -11.19
N ALA A 98 -4.99 10.69 -10.03
CA ALA A 98 -4.51 9.32 -9.94
C ALA A 98 -5.42 8.42 -10.81
N PRO A 99 -4.91 7.87 -11.93
CA PRO A 99 -5.72 7.00 -12.76
C PRO A 99 -6.16 5.80 -11.93
N GLY A 100 -7.45 5.47 -11.91
CA GLY A 100 -7.92 4.17 -11.40
C GLY A 100 -8.23 4.03 -9.90
N ALA A 101 -8.33 5.12 -9.11
CA ALA A 101 -8.80 5.03 -7.73
C ALA A 101 -10.33 4.83 -7.69
N GLN A 102 -10.79 3.58 -7.48
CA GLN A 102 -12.21 3.28 -7.30
C GLN A 102 -12.54 3.20 -5.80
N LEU A 103 -13.23 4.22 -5.29
CA LEU A 103 -13.70 4.24 -3.91
C LEU A 103 -14.79 3.16 -3.75
N GLY A 104 -14.53 2.15 -2.92
CA GLY A 104 -15.48 1.08 -2.66
C GLY A 104 -16.69 1.57 -1.86
N GLY A 105 -17.70 2.09 -2.56
CA GLY A 105 -18.96 2.53 -1.95
C GLY A 105 -20.11 2.45 -2.95
N GLY A 106 -20.90 1.38 -2.87
CA GLY A 106 -22.13 1.24 -3.65
C GLY A 106 -22.63 -0.19 -3.72
N SER A 107 -23.38 -0.61 -2.70
CA SER A 107 -24.36 -1.69 -2.83
C SER A 107 -25.29 -1.33 -4.00
N GLN A 108 -25.30 -2.12 -5.06
CA GLN A 108 -26.37 -2.08 -6.06
C GLN A 108 -27.37 -3.19 -5.69
N VAL A 109 -28.54 -2.74 -5.27
CA VAL A 109 -29.79 -3.50 -5.37
C VAL A 109 -30.21 -3.47 -6.84
#